data_AF-A0AAW5BSU6-F1
#
_entry.id   AF-A0AAW5BSU6-F1
#
_cell.length_a   1.000
_cell.length_b   1.000
_cell.length_c   1.000
_cell.angle_alpha   90.00
_cell.angle_beta   90.00
_cell.angle_gamma   90.00
#
_symmetry.space_group_name_H-M   'P 1'
#
loop_
_entity.id
_entity.type
_entity.pdbx_description
1 polymer ?
#
loop_
_entity_poly.entity_id
_entity_poly.type
_entity_poly.pdbx_seq_one_letter_code
_entity_poly.pdbx_strand_id
1 'polypeptide(L)' 'KSDVLNDYEVCRYMQLENGLHADVYALEIIIPVAFRVNTYNTHLFRTWLVGKALSQEKRQTYVMFIQNGKAGYC' A
#
# COMPACT_ATOMS: atom_id res chain seq x y z
N LYS A 1 -5.51 -20.84 16.46
CA LYS A 1 -4.61 -19.68 16.22
C LYS A 1 -4.46 -19.56 14.71
N SER A 2 -5.33 -18.75 14.09
CA SER A 2 -5.49 -18.58 12.64
C SER A 2 -5.16 -17.15 12.18
N ASP A 3 -4.65 -16.31 13.08
CA ASP A 3 -4.30 -14.90 12.82
C ASP A 3 -2.92 -14.71 12.17
N VAL A 4 -2.33 -15.78 11.63
CA VAL A 4 -1.07 -15.68 10.88
C VAL A 4 -1.46 -15.64 9.41
N LEU A 5 -1.50 -14.44 8.84
CA LEU A 5 -1.63 -14.24 7.40
C LEU A 5 -0.46 -14.97 6.72
N ASN A 6 -0.76 -15.87 5.78
CA ASN A 6 0.25 -16.61 5.04
C ASN A 6 0.95 -15.64 4.07
N ASP A 7 2.28 -15.47 4.19
CA ASP A 7 3.06 -14.53 3.37
C ASP A 7 2.85 -14.75 1.86
N TYR A 8 2.56 -15.99 1.44
CA TYR A 8 2.27 -16.36 0.04
C TYR A 8 0.91 -15.85 -0.48
N GLU A 9 -0.06 -15.59 0.39
CA GLU A 9 -1.38 -15.07 -0.02
C GLU A 9 -1.40 -13.54 -0.11
N VAL A 10 -0.44 -12.89 0.55
CA VAL A 10 -0.52 -11.47 0.88
C VAL A 10 0.52 -10.62 0.15
N CYS A 11 1.63 -11.21 -0.32
CA CYS A 11 2.59 -10.58 -1.21
C CYS A 11 2.65 -11.31 -2.57
N ARG A 12 2.46 -10.58 -3.67
CA ARG A 12 2.67 -11.10 -5.03
C ARG A 12 3.77 -10.32 -5.73
N TYR A 13 4.71 -11.04 -6.30
CA TYR A 13 5.69 -10.48 -7.22
C TYR A 13 5.10 -10.42 -8.63
N MET A 14 5.05 -9.23 -9.24
CA MET A 14 4.57 -9.04 -10.61
C MET A 14 5.63 -8.39 -11.49
N GLN A 15 5.75 -8.87 -12.72
CA GLN A 15 6.52 -8.21 -13.77
C GLN A 15 5.58 -7.27 -14.55
N LEU A 16 6.02 -6.04 -14.72
CA LEU A 16 5.34 -4.99 -15.47
C LEU A 16 5.74 -5.05 -16.95
N GLU A 17 4.90 -4.50 -17.83
CA GLU A 17 5.13 -4.50 -19.29
C GLU A 17 6.43 -3.80 -19.70
N ASN A 18 6.92 -2.87 -18.88
CA ASN A 18 8.19 -2.16 -19.09
C ASN A 18 9.43 -2.95 -18.62
N GLY A 19 9.25 -4.22 -18.23
CA GLY A 19 10.33 -5.08 -17.72
C GLY A 19 10.70 -4.83 -16.26
N LEU A 20 10.06 -3.87 -15.57
CA LEU A 20 10.24 -3.66 -14.14
C LEU A 20 9.47 -4.69 -13.33
N HIS A 21 9.82 -4.81 -12.05
CA HIS A 21 9.16 -5.69 -11.11
C HIS A 21 8.58 -4.91 -9.94
N ALA A 22 7.47 -5.40 -9.40
CA ALA A 22 6.82 -4.80 -8.25
C ALA A 22 6.34 -5.88 -7.27
N ASP A 23 6.52 -5.59 -5.99
CA ASP A 23 5.89 -6.33 -4.90
C ASP A 23 4.52 -5.72 -4.61
N VAL A 24 3.48 -6.55 -4.66
CA VAL A 24 2.10 -6.16 -4.39
C VAL A 24 1.67 -6.74 -3.06
N TYR A 25 1.38 -5.87 -2.09
CA TYR A 25 0.89 -6.26 -0.77
C TYR A 25 -0.60 -6.00 -0.62
N ALA A 26 -1.31 -6.86 0.11
CA ALA A 26 -2.71 -6.62 0.47
C ALA A 26 -2.84 -5.43 1.45
N LEU A 27 -4.01 -4.78 1.45
CA LEU A 27 -4.26 -3.62 2.32
C LEU A 27 -4.17 -3.98 3.81
N GLU A 28 -4.50 -5.22 4.17
CA GLU A 28 -4.41 -5.79 5.51
C GLU A 28 -2.97 -5.71 6.09
N ILE A 29 -1.95 -5.65 5.23
CA ILE A 29 -0.55 -5.43 5.63
C ILE A 29 -0.15 -3.96 5.50
N ILE A 30 -0.53 -3.31 4.40
CA ILE A 30 -0.13 -1.92 4.14
C ILE A 30 -0.68 -0.98 5.22
N ILE A 31 -1.93 -1.18 5.66
CA ILE A 31 -2.58 -0.35 6.69
C ILE A 31 -1.79 -0.33 8.00
N PRO A 32 -1.57 -1.46 8.71
CA PRO A 32 -0.85 -1.43 9.99
C PRO A 32 0.59 -0.92 9.85
N VAL A 33 1.29 -1.23 8.75
CA VAL A 33 2.63 -0.70 8.48
C VAL A 33 2.60 0.82 8.33
N ALA A 34 1.65 1.36 7.58
CA ALA A 34 1.51 2.79 7.38
C ALA A 34 1.14 3.54 8.66
N PHE A 35 0.45 2.93 9.63
CA PHE A 35 0.21 3.55 10.94
C PHE A 35 1.41 3.45 11.89
N ARG A 36 2.29 2.46 11.70
CA ARG A 36 3.52 2.29 12.50
C ARG A 36 4.66 3.19 12.02
N VAL A 37 4.75 3.44 10.73
CA VAL A 37 5.86 4.18 10.10
C VAL A 37 5.44 5.62 9.81
N ASN A 38 6.34 6.58 10.02
CA ASN A 38 6.06 8.01 9.81
C ASN A 38 6.91 8.62 8.68
N THR A 39 6.72 8.14 7.45
CA THR A 39 7.28 8.74 6.24
C THR A 39 6.23 9.57 5.49
N TYR A 40 6.67 10.45 4.61
CA TYR A 40 5.78 11.25 3.74
C TYR A 40 4.75 10.39 3.00
N ASN A 41 5.20 9.30 2.39
CA ASN A 41 4.34 8.36 1.66
C ASN A 41 3.27 7.72 2.55
N THR A 42 3.64 7.30 3.77
CA THR A 42 2.66 6.75 4.72
C THR A 42 1.68 7.80 5.22
N HIS A 43 2.08 9.07 5.35
CA HIS A 43 1.17 10.16 5.67
C HIS A 43 0.14 10.37 4.56
N LEU A 44 0.58 10.45 3.30
CA LEU A 44 -0.33 10.55 2.15
C LEU A 44 -1.32 9.39 2.11
N PHE A 45 -0.83 8.17 2.30
CA PHE A 45 -1.67 6.97 2.34
C PHE A 45 -2.72 7.05 3.45
N ARG A 46 -2.34 7.43 4.69
CA ARG A 46 -3.28 7.56 5.81
C ARG A 46 -4.35 8.63 5.55
N THR A 47 -3.96 9.80 5.03
CA THR A 47 -4.91 10.88 4.69
C THR A 47 -5.89 10.44 3.61
N TRP A 48 -5.39 9.79 2.56
CA TRP A 48 -6.23 9.21 1.51
C TRP A 48 -7.19 8.14 2.05
N LEU A 49 -6.69 7.23 2.90
CA LEU A 49 -7.45 6.13 3.48
C LEU A 49 -8.63 6.66 4.31
N VAL A 50 -8.39 7.66 5.15
CA VAL A 50 -9.45 8.32 5.94
C VAL A 50 -10.46 9.01 5.03
N GLY A 51 -10.00 9.75 4.02
CA GLY A 51 -10.89 10.39 3.04
C GLY A 51 -11.78 9.38 2.31
N LYS A 52 -11.23 8.21 1.95
CA LYS A 52 -12.00 7.12 1.34
C LYS A 52 -12.97 6.44 2.30
N ALA A 53 -12.56 6.17 3.54
CA ALA A 53 -13.44 5.56 4.54
C ALA A 53 -14.67 6.44 4.86
N LEU A 54 -14.51 7.77 4.77
CA LEU A 54 -15.58 8.74 4.98
C LEU A 54 -16.43 9.00 3.72
N SER A 55 -15.99 8.53 2.56
CA SER A 55 -16.75 8.68 1.31
C SER A 55 -17.90 7.66 1.23
N GLN A 56 -19.07 8.08 0.71
CA GLN A 56 -20.22 7.19 0.54
C GLN A 56 -20.12 6.24 -0.67
N GLU A 57 -18.99 6.26 -1.40
CA GLU A 57 -18.72 5.34 -2.51
C GLU A 57 -18.53 3.90 -2.00
N LYS A 58 -19.44 3.01 -2.37
CA LYS A 58 -19.32 1.59 -2.04
C LYS A 58 -18.33 0.88 -2.97
N ARG A 59 -17.29 0.30 -2.35
CA ARG A 59 -16.54 -0.90 -2.76
C ARG A 59 -15.98 -0.89 -4.19
N GLN A 60 -14.93 -0.10 -4.43
CA GLN A 60 -14.05 -0.26 -5.60
C GLN A 60 -12.75 -0.97 -5.21
N THR A 61 -12.14 -1.69 -6.16
CA THR A 61 -10.78 -2.22 -6.00
C THR A 61 -9.79 -1.07 -6.10
N TYR A 62 -9.08 -0.77 -5.02
CA TYR A 62 -8.15 0.36 -4.97
C TYR A 62 -6.72 -0.09 -5.25
N VAL A 63 -6.06 0.59 -6.18
CA VAL A 63 -4.63 0.46 -6.47
C VAL A 63 -3.98 1.80 -6.17
N MET A 64 -2.96 1.81 -5.31
CA MET A 64 -2.16 3.01 -5.04
C MET A 64 -0.70 2.75 -5.40
N PHE A 65 -0.14 3.60 -6.25
CA PHE A 65 1.27 3.56 -6.61
C PHE A 65 2.05 4.53 -5.73
N ILE A 66 2.89 3.99 -4.84
CA ILE A 66 3.80 4.78 -4.02
C ILE A 66 5.20 4.63 -4.61
N GLN A 67 5.65 5.66 -5.31
CA GLN A 67 7.02 5.68 -5.83
C GLN A 67 7.97 6.08 -4.70
N ASN A 68 8.90 5.18 -4.36
CA ASN A 68 10.03 5.51 -3.49
C ASN A 68 11.17 6.08 -4.35
N GLY A 69 10.94 7.24 -4.95
CA GLY A 69 12.00 8.02 -5.59
C GLY A 69 12.84 8.67 -4.50
N LYS A 70 14.17 8.49 -4.54
CA LYS A 70 15.10 9.27 -3.73
C LYS A 70 14.88 10.76 -4.05
N ALA A 71 14.09 11.45 -3.24
CA ALA A 71 14.12 12.90 -3.16
C ALA A 71 15.44 13.27 -2.45
N GLY A 72 16.52 13.36 -3.22
CA GLY A 72 17.71 14.06 -2.79
C GLY A 72 17.36 15.55 -2.72
N TYR A 73 17.29 16.08 -1.52
CA TYR A 73 17.23 17.52 -1.26
C TYR A 73 18.68 18.04 -1.33
N CYS A 74 18.92 19.01 -2.22
CA CYS A 74 20.06 19.92 -2.11
C CYS A 74 19.74 20.98 -1.04
#